data_AF-X1Q4B2-F1
#
_entry.id   AF-X1Q4B2-F1
#
_cell.length_a   1.000
_cell.length_b   1.000
_cell.length_c   1.000
_cell.angle_alpha   90.00
_cell.angle_beta   90.00
_cell.angle_gamma   90.00
#
_symmetry.space_group_name_H-M   'P 1'
#
loop_
_entity.id
_entity.type
_entity.pdbx_description
1 polymer ?
#
loop_
_entity_poly.entity_id
_entity_poly.type
_entity_poly.pdbx_seq_one_letter_code
_entity_poly.pdbx_strand_id
1 'polypeptide(L)' 'MAEIKVGVSDWPGWVAWYVAEQKGFFKKHGADVKLVWFANYT' A
#
# COMPACT_ATOMS: atom_id res chain seq x y z
N MET A 1 -16.06 -3.92 -4.97
CA MET A 1 -14.72 -3.32 -5.08
C MET A 1 -13.77 -4.26 -4.37
N ALA A 2 -12.79 -4.82 -5.08
CA ALA A 2 -11.83 -5.75 -4.48
C ALA A 2 -10.77 -4.94 -3.74
N GLU A 3 -10.64 -5.15 -2.42
CA GLU A 3 -9.58 -4.56 -1.60
C GLU A 3 -8.29 -5.36 -1.85
N ILE A 4 -7.26 -4.71 -2.40
CA ILE A 4 -5.94 -5.31 -2.64
C ILE A 4 -5.04 -4.97 -1.45
N LYS A 5 -4.66 -5.98 -0.68
CA LYS A 5 -3.74 -5.85 0.45
C LYS A 5 -2.31 -6.03 -0.06
N VAL A 6 -1.50 -4.98 0.03
CA VAL A 6 -0.08 -5.03 -0.34
C VAL A 6 0.73 -5.08 0.94
N GLY A 7 1.47 -6.17 1.12
CA GLY A 7 2.41 -6.31 2.23
C GLY A 7 3.67 -5.51 1.96
N VAL A 8 4.03 -4.63 2.89
CA VAL A 8 5.24 -3.80 2.80
C VAL A 8 6.14 -4.05 4.00
N SER A 9 7.44 -4.04 3.76
CA SER A 9 8.47 -4.14 4.80
C SER A 9 9.05 -2.76 5.14
N ASP A 10 9.92 -2.69 6.15
CA ASP A 10 10.68 -1.48 6.52
C ASP A 10 11.63 -0.95 5.42
N TRP A 11 11.59 -1.53 4.21
CA TRP A 11 12.36 -1.06 3.07
C TRP A 11 11.83 0.28 2.52
N PRO A 12 12.68 1.32 2.40
CA PRO A 12 12.30 2.61 1.82
C PRO A 12 11.75 2.54 0.38
N GLY A 13 11.89 1.42 -0.34
CA GLY A 13 11.26 1.22 -1.64
C GLY A 13 9.72 1.30 -1.61
N TRP A 14 9.10 1.06 -0.44
CA TRP A 14 7.64 1.10 -0.29
C TRP A 14 7.06 2.52 -0.13
N VAL A 15 7.91 3.54 0.06
CA VAL A 15 7.49 4.95 0.24
C VAL A 15 6.63 5.45 -0.93
N ALA A 16 6.95 5.05 -2.16
CA ALA A 16 6.17 5.44 -3.34
C ALA A 16 4.70 5.00 -3.26
N TRP A 17 4.44 3.82 -2.68
CA TRP A 17 3.10 3.29 -2.51
C TRP A 17 2.33 4.01 -1.41
N TYR A 18 2.99 4.35 -0.29
CA TYR A 18 2.39 5.19 0.76
C TYR A 18 2.01 6.59 0.24
N VAL A 19 2.85 7.18 -0.61
CA VAL A 19 2.54 8.47 -1.26
C VAL A 19 1.37 8.33 -2.23
N ALA A 20 1.30 7.22 -2.99
CA ALA A 20 0.17 6.96 -3.89
C ALA A 20 -1.16 6.76 -3.13
N GLU A 21 -1.11 6.10 -1.97
CA GLU A 21 -2.23 5.92 -1.06
C GLU A 21 -2.68 7.26 -0.47
N GLN A 22 -1.75 8.04 0.10
CA GLN A 22 -2.06 9.38 0.64
C GLN A 22 -2.61 10.34 -0.41
N LYS A 23 -2.09 10.29 -1.64
CA LYS A 23 -2.59 11.12 -2.75
C LYS A 23 -3.90 10.59 -3.35
N GLY A 24 -4.41 9.45 -2.90
CA GLY A 24 -5.69 8.89 -3.34
C GLY A 24 -5.67 8.41 -4.79
N PHE A 25 -4.51 8.11 -5.36
CA PHE A 25 -4.40 7.63 -6.76
C PHE A 25 -5.13 6.30 -6.96
N PHE A 26 -5.08 5.41 -5.97
CA PHE A 26 -5.78 4.14 -6.00
C PHE A 26 -7.30 4.32 -6.10
N LYS A 27 -7.88 5.16 -5.23
CA LYS A 27 -9.31 5.49 -5.26
C LYS A 27 -9.72 6.12 -6.60
N LYS A 28 -8.85 6.94 -7.19
CA LYS A 28 -9.09 7.54 -8.52
C LYS A 28 -9.16 6.50 -9.64
N HIS A 29 -8.48 5.35 -9.50
CA HIS A 29 -8.46 4.26 -10.47
C HIS A 29 -9.43 3.12 -10.09
N GLY A 30 -10.27 3.31 -9.06
CA GLY A 30 -11.19 2.27 -8.58
C GLY A 30 -10.50 1.07 -7.90
N ALA A 31 -9.21 1.19 -7.60
CA ALA A 31 -8.46 0.21 -6.83
C ALA A 31 -8.48 0.64 -5.37
N ASP A 32 -8.94 -0.22 -4.47
CA ASP A 32 -8.85 0.03 -3.03
C ASP A 32 -7.61 -0.73 -2.54
N VAL A 33 -6.48 -0.03 -2.46
CA VAL A 33 -5.20 -0.62 -2.02
C VAL A 33 -5.00 -0.29 -0.56
N LYS A 34 -4.66 -1.31 0.22
CA LYS A 34 -4.35 -1.19 1.65
C LYS A 34 -2.94 -1.68 1.90
N LEU A 35 -2.05 -0.76 2.28
CA LEU A 35 -0.69 -1.09 2.66
C LEU A 35 -0.68 -1.68 4.07
N VAL A 36 -0.26 -2.93 4.18
CA VAL A 36 -0.12 -3.65 5.46
C VAL A 36 1.36 -3.78 5.75
N TRP A 37 1.80 -3.16 6.85
CA TRP A 37 3.18 -3.25 7.28
C TRP A 37 3.44 -4.59 7.96
N PHE A 38 4.37 -5.37 7.40
CA PHE A 38 4.86 -6.62 7.96
C PHE A 38 6.25 -6.38 8.54
N ALA A 39 6.29 -6.09 9.84
CA ALA A 39 7.53 -5.94 10.60
C ALA A 39 8.14 -7.28 11.05
N ASN A 40 7.46 -8.39 10.78
CA ASN A 40 7.79 -9.69 11.37
C ASN A 40 8.03 -10.73 10.27
N TYR A 41 9.26 -11.26 10.23
CA TYR A 41 9.71 -12.35 9.36
C TYR A 41 9.82 -13.69 10.13
N THR A 42 9.10 -13.85 11.24
CA THR A 42 9.07 -15.08 12.05
C THR A 42 7.86 -15.93 11.71
#